data_AF-A0A182F9F5-F1
#
_entry.id   AF-A0A182F9F5-F1
#
_cell.length_a   1.000
_cell.length_b   1.000
_cell.length_c   1.000
_cell.angle_alpha   90.00
_cell.angle_beta   90.00
_cell.angle_gamma   90.00
#
_symmetry.space_group_name_H-M   'P 1'
#
loop_
_entity.id
_entity.type
_entity.pdbx_description
1 polymer ?
#
loop_
_entity_poly.entity_id
_entity_poly.type
_entity_poly.pdbx_seq_one_letter_code
_entity_poly.pdbx_strand_id
1 'polypeptide(L)'
;MARRNVWTYDETKELLAVIKDKGLIRYFGEEQNKKLYGIAEAEMRKRGFPDKGAFQIEHKWKNLKRVYYKTKREDYLSESCEFFEELDELMSEKLQQNRAKQETVTQKRPKPVLEHFDKLLAKIGVIERENNEEFFRKQKDLINYEFELYTQDERQFSQRLSSVLEKNAEDFCFRAQQILILEGMIAGTVAEVVEEKLDMVDEAIEDETAVEETLEESIEDADGADGADHMVDVIEQLEEETVEMVEMVEEDVLEEDEENEIDEKKEVVKQYYQAWKEDEF
;
A
#
# COMPACT_ATOMS: atom_id res chain seq x y z
N MET A 1 -48.17 -1.39 5.13
CA MET A 1 -47.09 -2.05 4.35
C MET A 1 -46.15 -0.96 3.89
N ALA A 2 -44.92 -0.93 4.41
CA ALA A 2 -43.93 0.08 4.03
C ALA A 2 -43.46 -0.19 2.60
N ARG A 3 -43.74 0.73 1.67
CA ARG A 3 -43.22 0.64 0.30
C ARG A 3 -41.70 0.80 0.40
N ARG A 4 -40.94 -0.12 -0.19
CA ARG A 4 -39.48 0.04 -0.39
C ARG A 4 -39.25 1.42 -1.02
N ASN A 5 -38.24 2.14 -0.53
CA ASN A 5 -37.97 3.51 -0.92
C ASN A 5 -37.34 3.57 -2.33
N VAL A 6 -38.15 3.28 -3.35
CA VAL A 6 -37.77 3.31 -4.75
C VAL A 6 -37.87 4.75 -5.23
N TRP A 7 -36.78 5.24 -5.81
CA TRP A 7 -36.73 6.54 -6.46
C TRP A 7 -37.14 6.37 -7.92
N THR A 8 -38.22 7.02 -8.34
CA THR A 8 -38.56 7.06 -9.76
C THR A 8 -37.68 8.06 -10.51
N TYR A 9 -37.68 7.96 -11.84
CA TYR A 9 -36.98 8.91 -12.71
C TYR A 9 -37.47 10.34 -12.46
N ASP A 10 -38.79 10.55 -12.44
CA ASP A 10 -39.40 11.87 -12.21
C ASP A 10 -39.06 12.43 -10.82
N GLU A 11 -39.05 11.61 -9.79
CA GLU A 11 -38.66 12.02 -8.43
C GLU A 11 -37.19 12.45 -8.34
N THR A 12 -36.32 11.76 -9.05
CA THR A 12 -34.87 12.07 -9.07
C THR A 12 -34.62 13.35 -9.86
N LYS A 13 -35.28 13.52 -11.00
CA LYS A 13 -35.20 14.73 -11.82
C LYS A 13 -35.70 15.97 -11.07
N GLU A 14 -36.83 15.85 -10.38
CA GLU A 14 -37.35 16.95 -9.57
C GLU A 14 -36.46 17.28 -8.38
N LEU A 15 -35.82 16.28 -7.78
CA LEU A 15 -34.81 16.54 -6.75
C LEU A 15 -33.64 17.36 -7.31
N LEU A 16 -33.12 17.01 -8.49
CA LEU A 16 -32.05 17.77 -9.15
C LEU A 16 -32.49 19.20 -9.48
N ALA A 17 -33.73 19.38 -9.96
CA ALA A 17 -34.31 20.70 -10.22
C ALA A 17 -34.43 21.53 -8.93
N VAL A 18 -34.88 20.96 -7.82
CA VAL A 18 -34.94 21.65 -6.52
C VAL A 18 -33.55 22.07 -6.04
N ILE A 19 -32.55 21.22 -6.21
CA ILE A 19 -31.16 21.50 -5.82
C ILE A 19 -30.59 22.64 -6.67
N LYS A 20 -30.89 22.67 -7.97
CA LYS A 20 -30.51 23.73 -8.92
C LYS A 20 -31.19 25.06 -8.56
N ASP A 21 -32.53 25.06 -8.46
CA ASP A 21 -33.35 26.26 -8.22
C ASP A 21 -33.03 26.96 -6.90
N LYS A 22 -32.77 26.18 -5.85
CA LYS A 22 -32.43 26.71 -4.52
C LYS A 22 -30.93 26.97 -4.35
N GLY A 23 -30.12 26.65 -5.35
CA GLY A 23 -28.66 26.78 -5.29
C GLY A 23 -28.05 25.97 -4.15
N LEU A 24 -28.68 24.86 -3.74
CA LEU A 24 -28.23 24.04 -2.60
C LEU A 24 -26.88 23.39 -2.88
N ILE A 25 -26.52 23.25 -4.16
CA ILE A 25 -25.18 22.81 -4.60
C ILE A 25 -24.04 23.58 -3.94
N ARG A 26 -24.27 24.87 -3.63
CA ARG A 26 -23.29 25.76 -3.00
C ARG A 26 -22.90 25.30 -1.61
N TYR A 27 -23.81 24.64 -0.91
CA TYR A 27 -23.68 24.30 0.51
C TYR A 27 -23.55 22.79 0.75
N PHE A 28 -23.67 21.97 -0.30
CA PHE A 28 -23.35 20.53 -0.25
C PHE A 28 -21.83 20.32 -0.27
N GLY A 29 -21.24 20.11 0.90
CA GLY A 29 -19.81 19.85 1.09
C GLY A 29 -19.21 20.52 2.33
N GLU A 30 -19.89 21.51 2.91
CA GLU A 30 -19.56 22.04 4.23
C GLU A 30 -20.21 21.13 5.29
N GLU A 31 -19.43 20.76 6.28
CA GLU A 31 -19.67 19.74 7.30
C GLU A 31 -21.08 19.83 7.92
N GLN A 32 -21.86 18.76 7.77
CA GLN A 32 -23.17 18.51 8.41
C GLN A 32 -24.29 19.55 8.24
N ASN A 33 -24.61 19.90 7.00
CA ASN A 33 -25.78 20.73 6.69
C ASN A 33 -27.11 19.94 6.62
N LYS A 34 -27.51 19.25 7.71
CA LYS A 34 -28.80 18.53 7.82
C LYS A 34 -30.02 19.41 7.49
N LYS A 35 -29.92 20.72 7.74
CA LYS A 35 -30.96 21.71 7.47
C LYS A 35 -31.22 21.93 5.97
N LEU A 36 -30.23 21.73 5.10
CA LEU A 36 -30.41 21.89 3.65
C LEU A 36 -31.29 20.78 3.07
N TYR A 37 -31.11 19.55 3.56
CA TYR A 37 -31.95 18.44 3.16
C TYR A 37 -33.40 18.63 3.64
N GLY A 38 -33.61 19.28 4.78
CA GLY A 38 -34.94 19.72 5.22
C GLY A 38 -35.57 20.79 4.31
N ILE A 39 -34.76 21.70 3.75
CA ILE A 39 -35.24 22.68 2.75
C ILE A 39 -35.59 21.97 1.44
N ALA A 40 -34.77 21.02 0.99
CA ALA A 40 -35.06 20.20 -0.19
C ALA A 40 -36.35 19.39 0.00
N GLU A 41 -36.55 18.79 1.17
CA GLU A 41 -37.77 18.06 1.54
C GLU A 41 -39.02 18.97 1.49
N ALA A 42 -38.94 20.16 2.07
CA ALA A 42 -40.07 21.10 2.06
C ALA A 42 -40.46 21.52 0.64
N GLU A 43 -39.49 21.61 -0.27
CA GLU A 43 -39.72 21.98 -1.67
C GLU A 43 -40.22 20.79 -2.51
N MET A 44 -39.67 19.59 -2.30
CA MET A 44 -40.21 18.35 -2.88
C MET A 44 -41.67 18.13 -2.48
N ARG A 45 -42.02 18.39 -1.22
CA ARG A 45 -43.40 18.32 -0.72
C ARG A 45 -44.33 19.32 -1.41
N LYS A 46 -43.86 20.56 -1.66
CA LYS A 46 -44.63 21.58 -2.40
C LYS A 46 -44.88 21.19 -3.86
N ARG A 47 -43.95 20.44 -4.47
CA ARG A 47 -44.05 19.97 -5.86
C ARG A 47 -44.88 18.69 -6.03
N GLY A 48 -45.42 18.15 -4.94
CA GLY A 48 -46.32 16.98 -4.98
C GLY A 48 -45.64 15.64 -4.64
N PHE A 49 -44.41 15.65 -4.13
CA PHE A 49 -43.68 14.45 -3.71
C PHE A 49 -43.47 14.43 -2.18
N PRO A 50 -44.50 14.11 -1.37
CA PRO A 50 -44.44 14.17 0.08
C PRO A 50 -43.71 12.98 0.73
N ASP A 51 -43.52 11.89 -0.02
CA ASP A 51 -43.05 10.60 0.51
C ASP A 51 -41.52 10.54 0.69
N LYS A 52 -40.79 11.58 0.29
CA LYS A 52 -39.33 11.65 0.33
C LYS A 52 -38.86 12.53 1.49
N GLY A 53 -38.39 11.91 2.57
CA GLY A 53 -37.87 12.61 3.75
C GLY A 53 -36.44 13.14 3.55
N ALA A 54 -36.03 14.13 4.35
CA ALA A 54 -34.69 14.74 4.29
C ALA A 54 -33.54 13.71 4.31
N PHE A 55 -33.64 12.66 5.14
CA PHE A 55 -32.61 11.61 5.23
C PHE A 55 -32.51 10.78 3.94
N GLN A 56 -33.65 10.50 3.30
CA GLN A 56 -33.68 9.75 2.04
C GLN A 56 -33.12 10.58 0.89
N ILE A 57 -33.40 11.88 0.90
CA ILE A 57 -32.84 12.85 -0.04
C ILE A 57 -31.32 12.94 0.13
N GLU A 58 -30.83 12.98 1.37
CA GLU A 58 -29.39 12.97 1.66
C GLU A 58 -28.71 11.73 1.10
N HIS A 59 -29.25 10.54 1.38
CA HIS A 59 -28.68 9.30 0.90
C HIS A 59 -28.70 9.21 -0.64
N LYS A 60 -29.82 9.59 -1.27
CA LYS A 60 -29.94 9.62 -2.73
C LYS A 60 -28.94 10.60 -3.36
N TRP A 61 -28.78 11.79 -2.78
CA TRP A 61 -27.83 12.78 -3.25
C TRP A 61 -26.37 12.31 -3.12
N LYS A 62 -26.00 11.69 -1.99
CA LYS A 62 -24.68 11.07 -1.80
C LYS A 62 -24.40 10.00 -2.84
N ASN A 63 -25.37 9.13 -3.12
CA ASN A 63 -25.26 8.10 -4.15
C ASN A 63 -25.10 8.71 -5.55
N LEU A 64 -25.97 9.66 -5.94
CA LEU A 64 -25.87 10.36 -7.23
C LEU A 64 -24.49 11.03 -7.42
N LYS A 65 -23.97 11.68 -6.38
CA LYS A 65 -22.64 12.28 -6.40
C LYS A 65 -21.54 11.23 -6.58
N ARG A 66 -21.61 10.10 -5.88
CA ARG A 66 -20.66 8.98 -6.01
C ARG A 66 -20.67 8.42 -7.44
N VAL A 67 -21.85 8.13 -7.99
CA VAL A 67 -22.02 7.61 -9.36
C VAL A 67 -21.50 8.62 -10.40
N TYR A 68 -21.78 9.91 -10.22
CA TYR A 68 -21.27 10.97 -11.08
C TYR A 68 -19.73 11.03 -11.11
N TYR A 69 -19.07 11.01 -9.95
CA TYR A 69 -17.61 11.05 -9.91
C TYR A 69 -16.94 9.77 -10.40
N LYS A 70 -17.56 8.61 -10.18
CA LYS A 70 -17.10 7.34 -10.75
C LYS A 70 -17.13 7.39 -12.28
N THR A 71 -18.29 7.77 -12.84
CA THR A 71 -18.48 7.93 -14.30
C THR A 71 -17.51 8.96 -14.90
N LYS A 72 -17.27 10.08 -14.21
CA LYS A 72 -16.35 11.14 -14.66
C LYS A 72 -14.88 10.74 -14.64
N ARG A 73 -14.47 9.83 -13.77
CA ARG A 73 -13.08 9.36 -13.65
C ARG A 73 -12.74 8.26 -14.64
N GLU A 74 -13.70 7.36 -14.88
CA GLU A 74 -13.44 6.12 -15.61
C GLU A 74 -13.74 6.23 -17.12
N ASP A 75 -14.29 7.35 -17.60
CA ASP A 75 -14.65 7.61 -19.02
C ASP A 75 -15.44 6.44 -19.68
N TYR A 76 -16.01 5.58 -18.84
CA TYR A 76 -16.64 4.33 -19.23
C TYR A 76 -18.11 4.62 -19.43
N LEU A 77 -18.50 4.83 -20.69
CA LEU A 77 -19.89 4.85 -21.14
C LEU A 77 -20.74 5.87 -20.39
N SER A 78 -20.85 7.09 -20.94
CA SER A 78 -21.82 8.14 -20.53
C SER A 78 -23.28 7.66 -20.41
N GLU A 79 -23.57 6.40 -20.71
CA GLU A 79 -24.85 5.72 -20.60
C GLU A 79 -25.12 5.10 -19.21
N SER A 80 -24.12 4.98 -18.32
CA SER A 80 -24.31 4.33 -17.00
C SER A 80 -24.92 5.24 -15.93
N CYS A 81 -24.94 6.56 -16.15
CA CYS A 81 -25.56 7.52 -15.25
C CYS A 81 -26.67 8.28 -15.97
N GLU A 82 -27.92 7.87 -15.76
CA GLU A 82 -29.12 8.45 -16.41
C GLU A 82 -29.28 9.97 -16.23
N PHE A 83 -28.61 10.55 -15.23
CA PHE A 83 -28.66 11.97 -14.90
C PHE A 83 -27.29 12.66 -15.03
N PHE A 84 -26.36 12.11 -15.80
CA PHE A 84 -25.00 12.61 -15.91
C PHE A 84 -24.94 14.08 -16.37
N GLU A 85 -25.65 14.44 -17.43
CA GLU A 85 -25.64 15.82 -17.97
C GLU A 85 -26.19 16.84 -16.97
N GLU A 86 -27.31 16.52 -16.31
CA GLU A 86 -27.96 17.37 -15.32
C GLU A 86 -27.09 17.53 -14.06
N LEU A 87 -26.36 16.48 -13.68
CA LEU A 87 -25.37 16.52 -12.60
C LEU A 87 -24.10 17.29 -13.03
N ASP A 88 -23.61 17.12 -14.26
CA ASP A 88 -22.40 17.80 -14.75
C ASP A 88 -22.62 19.31 -14.89
N GLU A 89 -23.78 19.74 -15.36
CA GLU A 89 -24.16 21.16 -15.41
C GLU A 89 -24.14 21.77 -14.01
N LEU A 90 -24.76 21.08 -13.05
CA LEU A 90 -24.92 21.52 -11.67
C LEU A 90 -23.56 21.53 -10.92
N MET A 91 -22.69 20.55 -11.18
CA MET A 91 -21.35 20.47 -10.61
C MET A 91 -20.37 21.47 -11.27
N SER A 92 -20.52 21.73 -12.57
CA SER A 92 -19.74 22.75 -13.30
C SER A 92 -20.12 24.17 -12.87
N GLU A 93 -21.39 24.43 -12.59
CA GLU A 93 -21.85 25.72 -12.06
C GLU A 93 -21.22 26.02 -10.67
N LYS A 94 -21.06 25.00 -9.83
CA LYS A 94 -20.33 25.12 -8.54
C LYS A 94 -18.87 25.52 -8.74
N LEU A 95 -18.19 24.94 -9.73
CA LEU A 95 -16.79 25.20 -10.04
C LEU A 95 -16.57 26.61 -10.61
N GLN A 96 -17.42 27.05 -11.54
CA GLN A 96 -17.37 28.38 -12.12
C GLN A 96 -17.62 29.47 -11.05
N GLN A 97 -18.55 29.25 -10.13
CA GLN A 97 -18.85 30.20 -9.05
C GLN A 97 -17.76 30.23 -7.97
N ASN A 98 -17.07 29.11 -7.69
CA ASN A 98 -15.91 29.11 -6.81
C ASN A 98 -14.72 29.91 -7.40
N ARG A 99 -14.51 29.84 -8.72
CA ARG A 99 -13.53 30.69 -9.41
C ARG A 99 -13.91 32.17 -9.36
N ALA A 100 -15.17 32.52 -9.60
CA ALA A 100 -15.65 33.90 -9.47
C ALA A 100 -15.54 34.44 -8.03
N LYS A 101 -15.75 33.60 -7.00
CA LYS A 101 -15.48 33.97 -5.60
C LYS A 101 -13.99 34.16 -5.32
N GLN A 102 -13.11 33.31 -5.86
CA GLN A 102 -11.66 33.50 -5.74
C GLN A 102 -11.19 34.83 -6.36
N GLU A 103 -11.73 35.23 -7.53
CA GLU A 103 -11.40 36.52 -8.16
C GLU A 103 -11.91 37.75 -7.38
N THR A 104 -13.00 37.62 -6.62
CA THR A 104 -13.50 38.72 -5.76
C THR A 104 -12.79 38.79 -4.39
N VAL A 105 -12.25 37.67 -3.90
CA VAL A 105 -11.54 37.59 -2.60
C VAL A 105 -10.08 38.05 -2.72
N THR A 106 -9.45 37.95 -3.90
CA THR A 106 -8.09 38.47 -4.15
C THR A 106 -8.00 40.00 -4.08
N GLN A 107 -9.13 40.72 -4.17
CA GLN A 107 -9.11 42.20 -4.16
C GLN A 107 -9.23 42.83 -2.76
N LYS A 108 -9.39 42.04 -1.68
CA LYS A 108 -9.64 42.60 -0.33
C LYS A 108 -8.86 41.96 0.83
N ARG A 109 -7.80 41.18 0.58
CA ARG A 109 -6.90 40.76 1.68
C ARG A 109 -5.72 41.74 1.79
N PRO A 110 -5.42 42.29 2.99
CA PRO A 110 -4.25 43.14 3.16
C PRO A 110 -2.99 42.33 2.84
N LYS A 111 -2.21 42.84 1.88
CA LYS A 111 -0.95 42.28 1.34
C LYS A 111 -0.03 41.57 2.35
N PRO A 112 0.18 42.04 3.60
CA PRO A 112 1.08 41.35 4.54
C PRO A 112 0.66 39.92 4.88
N VAL A 113 -0.64 39.60 4.95
CA VAL A 113 -1.10 38.26 5.36
C VAL A 113 -0.87 37.22 4.26
N LEU A 114 -0.91 37.63 2.99
CA LEU A 114 -0.65 36.73 1.86
C LEU A 114 0.82 36.33 1.80
N GLU A 115 1.75 37.27 2.01
CA GLU A 115 3.19 36.97 2.05
C GLU A 115 3.58 36.06 3.21
N HIS A 116 2.90 36.16 4.36
CA HIS A 116 3.12 35.25 5.49
C HIS A 116 2.60 33.84 5.22
N PHE A 117 1.49 33.70 4.50
CA PHE A 117 0.94 32.40 4.11
C PHE A 117 1.78 31.71 3.02
N ASP A 118 2.24 32.46 2.02
CA ASP A 118 3.13 31.94 0.96
C ASP A 118 4.46 31.45 1.55
N LYS A 119 5.01 32.16 2.56
CA LYS A 119 6.18 31.71 3.32
C LYS A 119 5.91 30.44 4.13
N LEU A 120 4.70 30.26 4.66
CA LEU A 120 4.32 29.05 5.37
C LEU A 120 4.24 27.86 4.41
N LEU A 121 3.57 28.03 3.26
CA LEU A 121 3.49 27.00 2.22
C LEU A 121 4.87 26.63 1.67
N ALA A 122 5.75 27.61 1.45
CA ALA A 122 7.11 27.35 1.01
C ALA A 122 7.91 26.56 2.07
N LYS A 123 7.73 26.85 3.36
CA LYS A 123 8.35 26.07 4.44
C LYS A 123 7.80 24.66 4.54
N ILE A 124 6.48 24.50 4.44
CA ILE A 124 5.84 23.17 4.42
C ILE A 124 6.39 22.35 3.25
N GLY A 125 6.47 22.92 2.05
CA GLY A 125 7.05 22.23 0.89
C GLY A 125 8.56 22.01 0.96
N VAL A 126 9.30 22.69 1.85
CA VAL A 126 10.71 22.35 2.14
C VAL A 126 10.76 21.19 3.13
N ILE A 127 9.97 21.24 4.21
CA ILE A 127 9.90 20.17 5.21
C ILE A 127 9.41 18.86 4.59
N GLU A 128 8.39 18.90 3.73
CA GLU A 128 7.90 17.71 3.02
C GLU A 128 8.99 17.12 2.10
N ARG A 129 9.81 17.96 1.47
CA ARG A 129 10.93 17.50 0.64
C ARG A 129 12.05 16.92 1.48
N GLU A 130 12.44 17.58 2.57
CA GLU A 130 13.49 17.10 3.47
C GLU A 130 13.09 15.79 4.13
N ASN A 131 11.83 15.66 4.58
CA ASN A 131 11.30 14.43 5.17
C ASN A 131 11.28 13.28 4.13
N ASN A 132 10.82 13.56 2.91
CA ASN A 132 10.85 12.57 1.83
C ASN A 132 12.29 12.20 1.44
N GLU A 133 13.22 13.16 1.38
CA GLU A 133 14.62 12.89 1.09
C GLU A 133 15.29 12.02 2.16
N GLU A 134 14.94 12.22 3.43
CA GLU A 134 15.41 11.37 4.53
C GLU A 134 14.82 9.96 4.43
N PHE A 135 13.53 9.84 4.11
CA PHE A 135 12.88 8.55 3.86
C PHE A 135 13.55 7.80 2.70
N PHE A 136 13.75 8.45 1.55
CA PHE A 136 14.42 7.83 0.40
C PHE A 136 15.88 7.46 0.70
N ARG A 137 16.55 8.22 1.57
CA ARG A 137 17.91 7.91 2.01
C ARG A 137 17.94 6.66 2.86
N LYS A 138 17.09 6.58 3.90
CA LYS A 138 16.96 5.38 4.73
C LYS A 138 16.58 4.15 3.90
N GLN A 139 15.64 4.31 2.97
CA GLN A 139 15.26 3.24 2.05
C GLN A 139 16.44 2.78 1.20
N LYS A 140 17.22 3.71 0.65
CA LYS A 140 18.42 3.40 -0.14
C LYS A 140 19.49 2.71 0.71
N ASP A 141 19.71 3.16 1.94
CA ASP A 141 20.69 2.59 2.86
C ASP A 141 20.30 1.16 3.25
N LEU A 142 19.01 0.91 3.51
CA LEU A 142 18.48 -0.43 3.76
C LEU A 142 18.71 -1.36 2.56
N ILE A 143 18.40 -0.89 1.35
CA ILE A 143 18.62 -1.65 0.12
C ILE A 143 20.11 -1.99 -0.04
N ASN A 144 21.02 -1.03 0.18
CA ASN A 144 22.46 -1.27 0.08
C ASN A 144 22.92 -2.30 1.12
N TYR A 145 22.45 -2.20 2.36
CA TYR A 145 22.77 -3.16 3.41
C TYR A 145 22.31 -4.57 3.05
N GLU A 146 21.10 -4.71 2.51
CA GLU A 146 20.60 -6.01 2.04
C GLU A 146 21.48 -6.57 0.90
N PHE A 147 21.89 -5.73 -0.05
CA PHE A 147 22.84 -6.13 -1.10
C PHE A 147 24.20 -6.55 -0.53
N GLU A 148 24.71 -5.85 0.48
CA GLU A 148 25.96 -6.20 1.16
C GLU A 148 25.84 -7.56 1.85
N LEU A 149 24.74 -7.82 2.55
CA LEU A 149 24.45 -9.12 3.17
C LEU A 149 24.40 -10.25 2.15
N TYR A 150 23.67 -10.07 1.03
CA TYR A 150 23.64 -11.10 -0.03
C TYR A 150 25.01 -11.32 -0.66
N THR A 151 25.76 -10.25 -0.91
CA THR A 151 27.12 -10.36 -1.48
C THR A 151 28.05 -11.11 -0.52
N GLN A 152 27.92 -10.86 0.79
CA GLN A 152 28.66 -11.57 1.82
C GLN A 152 28.26 -13.05 1.88
N ASP A 153 26.97 -13.37 1.87
CA ASP A 153 26.49 -14.76 1.89
C ASP A 153 26.93 -15.53 0.63
N GLU A 154 26.81 -14.93 -0.56
CA GLU A 154 27.30 -15.53 -1.81
C GLU A 154 28.81 -15.81 -1.76
N ARG A 155 29.58 -14.87 -1.19
CA ARG A 155 31.02 -15.03 -1.01
C ARG A 155 31.33 -16.16 -0.04
N GLN A 156 30.66 -16.22 1.11
CA GLN A 156 30.84 -17.28 2.10
C GLN A 156 30.43 -18.65 1.53
N PHE A 157 29.30 -18.72 0.83
CA PHE A 157 28.85 -19.94 0.15
C PHE A 157 29.87 -20.42 -0.88
N SER A 158 30.39 -19.51 -1.72
CA SER A 158 31.41 -19.82 -2.71
C SER A 158 32.71 -20.30 -2.06
N GLN A 159 33.13 -19.68 -0.95
CA GLN A 159 34.29 -20.12 -0.18
C GLN A 159 34.10 -21.50 0.43
N ARG A 160 32.94 -21.77 1.05
CA ARG A 160 32.60 -23.09 1.59
C ARG A 160 32.61 -24.15 0.48
N LEU A 161 32.06 -23.83 -0.69
CA LEU A 161 32.06 -24.73 -1.83
C LEU A 161 33.50 -25.02 -2.33
N SER A 162 34.34 -23.99 -2.45
CA SER A 162 35.76 -24.15 -2.81
C SER A 162 36.49 -25.05 -1.81
N SER A 163 36.33 -24.79 -0.51
CA SER A 163 36.95 -25.59 0.56
C SER A 163 36.51 -27.05 0.50
N VAL A 164 35.22 -27.34 0.27
CA VAL A 164 34.73 -28.72 0.11
C VAL A 164 35.32 -29.40 -1.14
N LEU A 165 35.46 -28.67 -2.24
CA LEU A 165 36.06 -29.20 -3.47
C LEU A 165 37.56 -29.47 -3.31
N GLU A 166 38.28 -28.59 -2.61
CA GLU A 166 39.69 -28.75 -2.27
C GLU A 166 39.89 -29.98 -1.38
N LYS A 167 39.13 -30.08 -0.27
CA LYS A 167 39.15 -31.25 0.62
C LYS A 167 38.85 -32.56 -0.13
N ASN A 168 37.89 -32.55 -1.06
CA ASN A 168 37.58 -33.72 -1.89
C ASN A 168 38.72 -34.08 -2.86
N ALA A 169 39.33 -33.07 -3.50
CA ALA A 169 40.47 -33.27 -4.38
C ALA A 169 41.69 -33.83 -3.62
N GLU A 170 41.97 -33.31 -2.43
CA GLU A 170 43.01 -33.82 -1.54
C GLU A 170 42.75 -35.25 -1.09
N ASP A 171 41.52 -35.56 -0.67
CA ASP A 171 41.09 -36.91 -0.32
C ASP A 171 41.25 -37.90 -1.49
N PHE A 172 40.89 -37.47 -2.69
CA PHE A 172 41.05 -38.25 -3.90
C PHE A 172 42.53 -38.51 -4.21
N CYS A 173 43.36 -37.46 -4.22
CA CYS A 173 44.80 -37.56 -4.46
C CYS A 173 45.48 -38.47 -3.44
N PHE A 174 45.15 -38.31 -2.16
CA PHE A 174 45.65 -39.14 -1.08
C PHE A 174 45.29 -40.61 -1.27
N ARG A 175 44.01 -40.93 -1.57
CA ARG A 175 43.59 -42.31 -1.84
C ARG A 175 44.28 -42.88 -3.08
N ALA A 176 44.40 -42.10 -4.15
CA ALA A 176 45.11 -42.51 -5.36
C ALA A 176 46.59 -42.82 -5.07
N GLN A 177 47.26 -41.97 -4.30
CA GLN A 177 48.66 -42.17 -3.88
C GLN A 177 48.82 -43.45 -3.05
N GLN A 178 47.92 -43.72 -2.11
CA GLN A 178 47.94 -44.98 -1.35
C GLN A 178 47.80 -46.21 -2.26
N ILE A 179 46.87 -46.19 -3.21
CA ILE A 179 46.66 -47.29 -4.16
C ILE A 179 47.92 -47.51 -5.01
N LEU A 180 48.51 -46.44 -5.55
CA LEU A 180 49.71 -46.52 -6.39
C LEU A 180 50.93 -47.04 -5.62
N ILE A 181 51.07 -46.73 -4.33
CA ILE A 181 52.10 -47.30 -3.45
C ILE A 181 51.85 -48.79 -3.23
N LEU A 182 50.61 -49.19 -2.92
CA LEU A 182 50.24 -50.58 -2.70
C LEU A 182 50.42 -51.46 -3.95
N GLU A 183 50.18 -50.90 -5.14
CA GLU A 183 50.42 -51.56 -6.43
C GLU A 183 51.90 -51.54 -6.84
N GLY A 184 52.78 -50.89 -6.06
CA GLY A 184 54.22 -50.81 -6.32
C GLY A 184 54.61 -49.92 -7.50
N MET A 185 53.72 -49.02 -7.93
CA MET A 185 53.93 -48.10 -9.03
C MET A 185 54.76 -46.86 -8.62
N ILE A 186 54.75 -46.50 -7.33
CA ILE A 186 55.48 -45.36 -6.75
C ILE A 186 56.25 -45.84 -5.52
N ALA A 187 57.43 -45.26 -5.29
CA ALA A 187 58.25 -45.55 -4.11
C ALA A 187 57.75 -44.79 -2.88
N GLY A 188 57.64 -45.48 -1.74
CA GLY A 188 57.21 -44.91 -0.46
C GLY A 188 56.47 -45.96 0.37
N THR A 189 56.06 -45.58 1.58
CA THR A 189 55.18 -46.40 2.43
C THR A 189 53.85 -45.70 2.68
N VAL A 190 52.77 -46.48 2.84
CA VAL A 190 51.45 -45.92 3.19
C VAL A 190 51.50 -45.18 4.53
N ALA A 191 52.40 -45.57 5.44
CA ALA A 191 52.61 -44.90 6.72
C ALA A 191 53.12 -43.47 6.54
N GLU A 192 54.11 -43.24 5.67
CA GLU A 192 54.65 -41.90 5.39
C GLU A 192 53.58 -40.96 4.80
N VAL A 193 52.75 -41.46 3.88
CA VAL A 193 51.68 -40.64 3.28
C VAL A 193 50.58 -40.31 4.29
N VAL A 194 50.26 -41.23 5.19
CA VAL A 194 49.27 -41.00 6.27
C VAL A 194 49.79 -39.97 7.28
N GLU A 195 51.08 -40.01 7.61
CA GLU A 195 51.74 -39.03 8.48
C GLU A 195 51.71 -37.63 7.84
N GLU A 196 52.04 -37.52 6.54
CA GLU A 196 51.97 -36.26 5.79
C GLU A 196 50.55 -35.67 5.76
N LYS A 197 49.50 -36.50 5.64
CA LYS A 197 48.11 -36.02 5.71
C LYS A 197 47.70 -35.57 7.11
N LEU A 198 48.22 -36.18 8.17
CA LEU A 198 47.93 -35.77 9.55
C LEU A 198 48.57 -34.40 9.84
N ASP A 199 49.81 -34.19 9.40
CA ASP A 199 50.50 -32.90 9.54
C ASP A 199 49.74 -31.77 8.82
N MET A 200 49.20 -32.03 7.61
CA MET A 200 48.36 -31.06 6.89
C MET A 200 47.03 -30.74 7.58
N VAL A 201 46.46 -31.68 8.33
CA VAL A 201 45.19 -31.47 9.06
C VAL A 201 45.44 -30.64 10.32
N ASP A 202 46.58 -30.83 10.99
CA ASP A 202 46.94 -30.04 12.17
C ASP A 202 47.23 -28.57 11.80
N GLU A 203 47.90 -28.31 10.66
CA GLU A 203 48.10 -26.93 10.15
C GLU A 203 46.77 -26.24 9.75
N ALA A 204 45.80 -26.99 9.21
CA ALA A 204 44.51 -26.43 8.81
C ALA A 204 43.63 -26.03 10.01
N ILE A 205 43.75 -26.72 11.15
CA ILE A 205 43.02 -26.40 12.38
C ILE A 205 43.56 -25.10 13.01
N GLU A 206 44.87 -24.87 12.97
CA GLU A 206 45.46 -23.62 13.46
C GLU A 206 44.99 -22.40 12.65
N ASP A 207 44.86 -22.53 11.32
CA ASP A 207 44.40 -21.45 10.44
C ASP A 207 42.90 -21.14 10.62
N GLU A 208 42.04 -22.15 10.82
CA GLU A 208 40.61 -21.94 11.13
C GLU A 208 40.43 -21.24 12.50
N THR A 209 41.24 -21.55 13.51
CA THR A 209 41.16 -20.89 14.84
C THR A 209 41.63 -19.43 14.83
N ALA A 210 42.62 -19.09 14.00
CA ALA A 210 43.09 -17.71 13.84
C ALA A 210 42.07 -16.82 13.11
N VAL A 211 41.29 -17.40 12.19
CA VAL A 211 40.21 -16.69 11.49
C VAL A 211 39.00 -16.47 12.41
N GLU A 212 38.70 -17.39 13.35
CA GLU A 212 37.67 -17.17 14.38
C GLU A 212 38.07 -16.08 15.39
N GLU A 213 39.31 -16.10 15.91
CA GLU A 213 39.78 -15.06 16.84
C GLU A 213 39.78 -13.64 16.24
N THR A 214 40.14 -13.51 14.95
CA THR A 214 40.13 -12.20 14.26
C THR A 214 38.71 -11.69 13.95
N LEU A 215 37.74 -12.61 13.82
CA LEU A 215 36.34 -12.27 13.64
C LEU A 215 35.69 -11.85 14.98
N GLU A 216 36.06 -12.49 16.09
CA GLU A 216 35.62 -12.10 17.44
C GLU A 216 36.21 -10.74 17.88
N GLU A 217 37.49 -10.47 17.58
CA GLU A 217 38.13 -9.17 17.85
C GLU A 217 37.46 -8.03 17.04
N SER A 218 36.97 -8.33 15.83
CA SER A 218 36.21 -7.37 15.01
C SER A 218 34.79 -7.10 15.52
N ILE A 219 34.25 -7.98 16.37
CA ILE A 219 32.92 -7.84 16.99
C ILE A 219 33.02 -7.10 18.34
N GLU A 220 34.11 -7.29 19.10
CA GLU A 220 34.32 -6.59 20.38
C GLU A 220 34.54 -5.07 20.24
N ASP A 221 35.07 -4.60 19.10
CA ASP A 221 35.23 -3.16 18.81
C ASP A 221 33.90 -2.44 18.47
N ALA A 222 32.80 -3.17 18.31
CA ALA A 222 31.47 -2.61 18.00
C ALA A 222 30.58 -2.39 19.24
N ASP A 223 30.99 -2.84 20.43
CA ASP A 223 30.17 -2.78 21.65
C ASP A 223 30.40 -1.49 22.47
N GLY A 224 30.30 -0.36 21.77
CA GLY A 224 30.15 0.96 22.37
C GLY A 224 28.75 1.11 22.98
N ALA A 225 28.62 0.74 24.25
CA ALA A 225 27.42 0.87 25.07
C ALA A 225 26.88 2.32 25.14
N ASP A 226 25.98 2.69 24.23
CA ASP A 226 24.96 3.74 24.44
C ASP A 226 23.79 3.72 23.41
N GLY A 227 23.72 2.72 22.52
CA GLY A 227 22.75 2.68 21.42
C GLY A 227 21.61 1.66 21.53
N ALA A 228 21.70 0.70 22.45
CA ALA A 228 20.75 -0.42 22.52
C ALA A 228 19.38 -0.03 23.10
N ASP A 229 19.34 0.89 24.08
CA ASP A 229 18.07 1.32 24.70
C ASP A 229 17.21 2.18 23.76
N HIS A 230 17.82 2.88 22.79
CA HIS A 230 17.06 3.69 21.83
C HIS A 230 16.49 2.86 20.66
N MET A 231 17.13 1.75 20.29
CA MET A 231 16.63 0.89 19.21
C MET A 231 15.42 0.06 19.62
N VAL A 232 15.33 -0.35 20.90
CA VAL A 232 14.16 -1.08 21.42
C VAL A 232 12.91 -0.20 21.37
N ASP A 233 13.01 1.09 21.74
CA ASP A 233 11.90 2.04 21.66
C ASP A 233 11.45 2.34 20.21
N VAL A 234 12.37 2.30 19.24
CA VAL A 234 12.04 2.51 17.81
C VAL A 234 11.42 1.25 17.20
N ILE A 235 11.85 0.06 17.64
CA ILE A 235 11.25 -1.21 17.22
C ILE A 235 9.83 -1.33 17.79
N GLU A 236 9.60 -0.97 19.05
CA GLU A 236 8.27 -1.01 19.67
C GLU A 236 7.29 -0.02 19.00
N GLN A 237 7.78 1.15 18.57
CA GLN A 237 6.98 2.13 17.78
C GLN A 237 6.68 1.64 16.36
N LEU A 238 7.62 0.96 15.70
CA LEU A 238 7.40 0.37 14.38
C LEU A 238 6.50 -0.87 14.45
N GLU A 239 6.52 -1.61 15.55
CA GLU A 239 5.59 -2.73 15.81
C GLU A 239 4.16 -2.21 16.06
N GLU A 240 3.97 -1.10 16.77
CA GLU A 240 2.64 -0.46 16.90
C GLU A 240 2.11 0.10 15.57
N GLU A 241 2.96 0.77 14.77
CA GLU A 241 2.56 1.34 13.46
C GLU A 241 2.29 0.24 12.41
N THR A 242 3.00 -0.88 12.47
CA THR A 242 2.72 -2.04 11.60
C THR A 242 1.47 -2.80 12.02
N VAL A 243 1.13 -2.87 13.32
CA VAL A 243 -0.15 -3.41 13.79
C VAL A 243 -1.33 -2.55 13.33
N GLU A 244 -1.20 -1.21 13.37
CA GLU A 244 -2.24 -0.29 12.86
C GLU A 244 -2.42 -0.43 11.33
N MET A 245 -1.34 -0.60 10.57
CA MET A 245 -1.45 -0.88 9.13
C MET A 245 -2.04 -2.27 8.83
N VAL A 246 -1.76 -3.28 9.64
CA VAL A 246 -2.35 -4.61 9.50
C VAL A 246 -3.85 -4.59 9.83
N GLU A 247 -4.30 -3.83 10.84
CA GLU A 247 -5.73 -3.64 11.12
C GLU A 247 -6.47 -2.93 9.97
N MET A 248 -5.85 -1.93 9.32
CA MET A 248 -6.44 -1.30 8.13
C MET A 248 -6.51 -2.24 6.92
N VAL A 249 -5.53 -3.13 6.75
CA VAL A 249 -5.55 -4.16 5.70
C VAL A 249 -6.58 -5.25 6.00
N GLU A 250 -6.79 -5.61 7.27
CA GLU A 250 -7.86 -6.54 7.65
C GLU A 250 -9.26 -5.92 7.47
N GLU A 251 -9.43 -4.60 7.65
CA GLU A 251 -10.68 -3.89 7.33
C GLU A 251 -10.95 -3.84 5.81
N ASP A 252 -9.91 -3.67 4.98
CA ASP A 252 -10.00 -3.76 3.52
C ASP A 252 -10.28 -5.20 3.02
N VAL A 253 -9.75 -6.23 3.69
CA VAL A 253 -10.03 -7.65 3.37
C VAL A 253 -11.48 -8.03 3.72
N LEU A 254 -12.07 -7.42 4.75
CA LEU A 254 -13.50 -7.58 5.06
C LEU A 254 -14.41 -6.91 4.01
N GLU A 255 -13.97 -5.84 3.33
CA GLU A 255 -14.70 -5.25 2.19
C GLU A 255 -14.63 -6.13 0.92
N GLU A 256 -13.53 -6.87 0.70
CA GLU A 256 -13.43 -7.86 -0.40
C GLU A 256 -14.34 -9.08 -0.19
N ASP A 257 -14.52 -9.54 1.05
CA ASP A 257 -15.43 -10.64 1.38
C ASP A 257 -16.91 -10.26 1.15
N GLU A 258 -17.31 -9.01 1.41
CA GLU A 258 -18.65 -8.52 1.09
C GLU A 258 -18.88 -8.39 -0.44
N GLU A 259 -17.86 -8.02 -1.21
CA GLU A 259 -17.94 -7.93 -2.67
C GLU A 259 -18.04 -9.33 -3.32
N ASN A 260 -17.32 -10.31 -2.78
CA ASN A 260 -17.42 -11.72 -3.17
C ASN A 260 -18.81 -12.32 -2.83
N GLU A 261 -19.38 -12.02 -1.66
CA GLU A 261 -20.74 -12.47 -1.30
C GLU A 261 -21.82 -11.86 -2.21
N ILE A 262 -21.61 -10.62 -2.69
CA ILE A 262 -22.48 -9.97 -3.66
C ILE A 262 -22.37 -10.63 -5.04
N ASP A 263 -21.18 -11.02 -5.47
CA ASP A 263 -20.98 -11.70 -6.76
C ASP A 263 -21.51 -13.14 -6.77
N GLU A 264 -21.40 -13.89 -5.66
CA GLU A 264 -22.07 -15.18 -5.52
C GLU A 264 -23.59 -15.05 -5.60
N LYS A 265 -24.18 -14.03 -4.96
CA LYS A 265 -25.62 -13.76 -5.05
C LYS A 265 -26.06 -13.40 -6.46
N LYS A 266 -25.23 -12.68 -7.24
CA LYS A 266 -25.50 -12.40 -8.66
C LYS A 266 -25.45 -13.68 -9.50
N GLU A 267 -24.50 -14.56 -9.25
CA GLU A 267 -24.38 -15.81 -10.01
C GLU A 267 -25.53 -16.77 -9.68
N VAL A 268 -26.01 -16.82 -8.43
CA VAL A 268 -27.23 -17.55 -8.05
C VAL A 268 -28.47 -16.99 -8.73
N VAL A 269 -28.62 -15.66 -8.80
CA VAL A 269 -29.74 -15.02 -9.50
C VAL A 269 -29.69 -15.31 -11.00
N LYS A 270 -28.49 -15.33 -11.59
CA LYS A 270 -28.26 -15.65 -13.00
C LYS A 270 -28.57 -17.11 -13.32
N GLN A 271 -28.22 -18.04 -12.43
CA GLN A 271 -28.60 -19.45 -12.53
C GLN A 271 -30.12 -19.64 -12.42
N TYR A 272 -30.78 -18.93 -11.49
CA TYR A 272 -32.24 -18.94 -11.40
C TYR A 272 -32.90 -18.38 -12.68
N TYR A 273 -32.33 -17.33 -13.26
CA TYR A 273 -32.84 -16.73 -14.49
C TYR A 273 -32.63 -17.63 -15.70
N GLN A 274 -31.52 -18.37 -15.76
CA GLN A 274 -31.29 -19.36 -16.80
C GLN A 274 -32.22 -20.59 -16.64
N ALA A 275 -32.38 -21.11 -15.43
CA ALA A 275 -33.33 -22.20 -15.16
C ALA A 275 -34.78 -21.80 -15.48
N TRP A 276 -35.18 -20.57 -15.12
CA TRP A 276 -36.50 -20.02 -15.48
C TRP A 276 -36.69 -19.89 -17.00
N LYS A 277 -35.63 -19.53 -17.72
CA LYS A 277 -35.64 -19.40 -19.19
C LYS A 277 -35.67 -20.76 -19.90
N GLU A 278 -35.13 -21.81 -19.27
CA GLU A 278 -35.16 -23.18 -19.79
C GLU A 278 -36.49 -23.90 -19.48
N ASP A 279 -37.22 -23.51 -18.43
CA ASP A 279 -38.55 -24.05 -18.10
C ASP A 279 -39.70 -23.44 -18.94
N GLU A 280 -39.43 -22.44 -19.78
CA GLU A 280 -40.44 -21.78 -20.64
C GLU A 280 -40.44 -22.26 -22.10
N PHE A 281 -39.85 -23.44 -22.41
CA PHE A 281 -39.93 -24.09 -23.73
C PHE A 281 -40.12 -25.62 -23.67
#